data_AF-A0A1H4QXI7-F1
#
_entry.id   AF-A0A1H4QXI7-F1
#
_cell.length_a   1.000
_cell.length_b   1.000
_cell.length_c   1.000
_cell.angle_alpha   90.00
_cell.angle_beta   90.00
_cell.angle_gamma   90.00
#
_symmetry.space_group_name_H-M   'P 1'
#
loop_
_entity.id
_entity.type
_entity.pdbx_description
1 polymer ?
#
loop_
_entity_poly.entity_id
_entity_poly.type
_entity_poly.pdbx_seq_one_letter_code
_entity_poly.pdbx_strand_id
1 'polypeptide(L)'
;MCSTRCPLASPTDSCDPRWKDSTAKARCQAVGFATREAVQRAKAAGCDGLVVNSPCYVRPSPAAFAEYVRAMTEASGLNAVVYSSTSLAMDEPYLEAFVDVDGFRGVVDELSSPEEFARRVAQWGDRVDFRVVGEYNAAPYLAAGAKTVTSALANVCPEASHEHLEGRDQTGEPANMVARPGPSASAPKVMIAALTPRPTAVRAPQATASATLKRACPRA
;
A
#
# COMPACT_ATOMS: atom_id res chain seq x y z
N MET A 1 -7.24 -2.41 -6.59
CA MET A 1 -5.83 -2.51 -6.17
C MET A 1 -5.32 -3.85 -6.64
N CYS A 2 -4.45 -3.87 -7.66
CA CYS A 2 -3.83 -5.09 -8.17
C CYS A 2 -2.50 -5.25 -7.41
N SER A 3 -2.41 -6.21 -6.49
CA SER A 3 -1.15 -6.56 -5.83
C SER A 3 -0.40 -7.52 -6.73
N THR A 4 0.80 -7.16 -7.17
CA THR A 4 1.67 -8.04 -7.95
C THR A 4 2.73 -8.65 -7.04
N ARG A 5 2.92 -9.97 -7.19
CA ARG A 5 3.89 -10.75 -6.41
C ARG A 5 5.29 -10.25 -6.75
N CYS A 6 6.16 -10.15 -5.74
CA CYS A 6 7.58 -9.85 -5.96
C CYS A 6 8.17 -10.88 -6.93
N PRO A 7 8.77 -10.46 -8.06
CA PRO A 7 9.39 -11.38 -9.03
C PRO A 7 10.64 -12.10 -8.48
N LEU A 8 11.16 -11.66 -7.33
CA LEU A 8 12.27 -12.30 -6.60
C LEU A 8 11.81 -13.38 -5.60
N ALA A 9 10.49 -13.58 -5.41
CA ALA A 9 9.96 -14.60 -4.52
C ALA A 9 10.13 -16.00 -5.15
N SER A 10 10.66 -16.95 -4.40
CA SER A 10 10.89 -18.30 -4.89
C SER A 10 9.55 -19.02 -5.15
N PRO A 11 9.45 -19.94 -6.12
CA PRO A 11 8.23 -20.73 -6.34
C PRO A 11 7.84 -21.60 -5.13
N THR A 12 8.75 -21.77 -4.17
CA THR A 12 8.56 -22.47 -2.89
C THR A 12 8.16 -21.56 -1.73
N ASP A 13 8.04 -20.24 -1.93
CA ASP A 13 7.51 -19.33 -0.91
C ASP A 13 6.02 -19.66 -0.74
N SER A 14 5.77 -20.55 0.22
CA SER A 14 4.45 -21.01 0.60
C SER A 14 3.57 -19.82 0.97
N CYS A 15 2.29 -19.95 0.65
CA CYS A 15 1.22 -19.06 1.10
C CYS A 15 1.47 -18.59 2.53
N ASP A 16 1.61 -17.27 2.74
CA ASP A 16 1.71 -16.71 4.08
C ASP A 16 0.44 -17.13 4.84
N PRO A 17 0.54 -18.00 5.86
CA PRO A 17 -0.62 -18.62 6.51
C PRO A 17 -1.51 -17.60 7.21
N ARG A 18 -1.04 -16.35 7.32
CA ARG A 18 -1.79 -15.18 7.78
C ARG A 18 -2.94 -14.78 6.85
N TRP A 19 -3.02 -15.30 5.63
CA TRP A 19 -4.06 -14.96 4.65
C TRP A 19 -4.86 -16.21 4.23
N LYS A 20 -6.21 -16.12 4.32
CA LYS A 20 -7.14 -17.25 4.10
C LYS A 20 -7.11 -17.80 2.67
N ASP A 21 -6.68 -16.99 1.69
CA ASP A 21 -6.38 -17.40 0.31
C ASP A 21 -5.31 -16.45 -0.23
N SER A 22 -4.10 -16.95 -0.44
CA SER A 22 -2.96 -16.16 -0.96
C SER A 22 -2.54 -16.61 -2.36
N THR A 23 -3.50 -17.11 -3.15
CA THR A 23 -3.38 -16.97 -4.60
C THR A 23 -3.15 -15.49 -4.91
N ALA A 24 -2.37 -15.17 -5.95
CA ALA A 24 -1.78 -13.85 -6.23
C ALA A 24 -2.78 -12.69 -6.47
N LYS A 25 -4.06 -12.84 -6.09
CA LYS A 25 -5.17 -11.92 -6.32
C LYS A 25 -6.01 -11.70 -5.06
N ALA A 26 -5.39 -11.50 -3.89
CA ALA A 26 -6.13 -11.09 -2.70
C ALA A 26 -6.82 -9.74 -2.95
N ARG A 27 -8.16 -9.72 -2.93
CA ARG A 27 -8.94 -8.50 -3.05
C ARG A 27 -9.04 -7.88 -1.68
N CYS A 28 -8.54 -6.66 -1.55
CA CYS A 28 -8.69 -5.90 -0.32
C CYS A 28 -9.62 -4.71 -0.51
N GLN A 29 -10.44 -4.44 0.51
CA GLN A 29 -11.25 -3.22 0.58
C GLN A 29 -10.60 -2.20 1.53
N ALA A 30 -10.49 -0.95 1.06
CA ALA A 30 -10.03 0.14 1.90
C ALA A 30 -11.15 0.63 2.84
N VAL A 31 -10.84 0.80 4.13
CA VAL A 31 -11.78 1.28 5.15
C VAL A 31 -11.08 2.31 6.05
N GLY A 32 -11.72 3.45 6.32
CA GLY A 32 -11.12 4.55 7.08
C GLY A 32 -12.17 5.58 7.51
N PHE A 33 -13.20 5.12 8.22
CA PHE A 33 -14.34 5.94 8.64
C PHE A 33 -14.43 5.97 10.18
N ALA A 34 -15.47 6.59 10.72
CA ALA A 34 -15.81 6.39 12.14
C ALA A 34 -16.12 4.91 12.41
N THR A 35 -15.89 4.46 13.65
CA THR A 35 -15.89 3.03 14.03
C THR A 35 -17.15 2.29 13.60
N ARG A 36 -18.32 2.89 13.79
CA ARG A 36 -19.61 2.26 13.45
C ARG A 36 -19.71 2.00 11.95
N GLU A 37 -19.42 3.00 11.14
CA GLU A 37 -19.44 2.95 9.68
C GLU A 37 -18.38 1.98 9.15
N ALA A 38 -17.19 2.02 9.72
CA ALA A 38 -16.08 1.15 9.36
C ALA A 38 -16.43 -0.33 9.58
N VAL A 39 -17.03 -0.67 10.74
CA VAL A 39 -17.52 -2.01 11.05
C VAL A 39 -18.62 -2.46 10.09
N GLN A 40 -19.58 -1.59 9.76
CA GLN A 40 -20.64 -1.93 8.80
C GLN A 40 -20.08 -2.20 7.39
N ARG A 41 -19.11 -1.40 6.95
CA ARG A 41 -18.41 -1.61 5.68
C ARG A 41 -17.64 -2.93 5.68
N ALA A 42 -16.90 -3.22 6.75
CA ALA A 42 -16.15 -4.47 6.90
C ALA A 42 -17.07 -5.71 6.86
N LYS A 43 -18.23 -5.67 7.51
CA LYS A 43 -19.22 -6.77 7.45
C LYS A 43 -19.77 -7.01 6.06
N ALA A 44 -19.99 -5.94 5.30
CA ALA A 44 -20.50 -6.01 3.93
C ALA A 44 -19.38 -6.29 2.90
N ALA A 45 -18.13 -6.43 3.34
CA ALA A 45 -17.00 -6.57 2.44
C ALA A 45 -16.97 -8.00 1.85
N GLY A 46 -17.28 -8.12 0.56
CA GLY A 46 -17.14 -9.37 -0.21
C GLY A 46 -15.70 -9.63 -0.68
N CYS A 47 -14.71 -9.32 0.15
CA CYS A 47 -13.29 -9.34 -0.19
C CYS A 47 -12.48 -10.22 0.78
N ASP A 48 -11.21 -10.43 0.47
CA ASP A 48 -10.34 -11.39 1.18
C ASP A 48 -9.64 -10.74 2.39
N GLY A 49 -9.60 -9.40 2.43
CA GLY A 49 -9.02 -8.64 3.54
C GLY A 49 -9.33 -7.16 3.52
N LEU A 50 -8.90 -6.47 4.57
CA LEU A 50 -9.08 -5.03 4.75
C LEU A 50 -7.74 -4.29 4.63
N VAL A 51 -7.78 -3.11 4.03
CA VAL A 51 -6.71 -2.11 4.13
C VAL A 51 -7.26 -0.95 4.95
N VAL A 52 -6.79 -0.81 6.18
CA VAL A 52 -7.33 0.12 7.15
C VAL A 52 -6.52 1.41 7.16
N ASN A 53 -7.17 2.51 6.78
CA ASN A 53 -6.64 3.85 7.03
C ASN A 53 -7.03 4.30 8.45
N SER A 54 -6.17 5.10 9.07
CA SER A 54 -6.52 5.81 10.30
C SER A 54 -7.78 6.68 10.07
N PRO A 55 -8.72 6.75 11.02
CA PRO A 55 -9.87 7.64 10.90
C PRO A 55 -9.43 9.07 10.61
N CYS A 56 -10.00 9.68 9.57
CA CYS A 56 -9.67 11.05 9.19
C CYS A 56 -9.99 12.02 10.34
N TYR A 57 -9.18 13.06 10.50
CA TYR A 57 -9.32 14.14 11.50
C TYR A 57 -8.85 13.83 12.92
N VAL A 58 -9.07 12.62 13.44
CA VAL A 58 -8.61 12.24 14.79
C VAL A 58 -7.26 11.54 14.72
N ARG A 59 -6.44 11.73 15.76
CA ARG A 59 -5.23 10.94 16.00
C ARG A 59 -5.48 10.00 17.18
N PRO A 60 -5.95 8.77 16.95
CA PRO A 60 -6.21 7.83 18.03
C PRO A 60 -4.89 7.49 18.74
N SER A 61 -4.97 7.17 20.03
CA SER A 61 -3.83 6.53 20.71
C SER A 61 -3.56 5.14 20.11
N PRO A 62 -2.36 4.55 20.31
CA PRO A 62 -2.07 3.20 19.86
C PRO A 62 -3.13 2.17 20.28
N ALA A 63 -3.52 2.18 21.55
CA ALA A 63 -4.55 1.28 22.07
C ALA A 63 -5.92 1.53 21.40
N ALA A 64 -6.34 2.79 21.25
CA ALA A 64 -7.63 3.10 20.62
C ALA A 64 -7.67 2.68 19.15
N PHE A 65 -6.54 2.79 18.44
CA PHE A 65 -6.48 2.36 17.05
C PHE A 65 -6.44 0.84 16.91
N ALA A 66 -5.76 0.15 17.82
CA ALA A 66 -5.78 -1.31 17.92
C ALA A 66 -7.20 -1.83 18.13
N GLU A 67 -7.96 -1.24 19.06
CA GLU A 67 -9.39 -1.57 19.27
C GLU A 67 -10.24 -1.30 18.04
N TYR A 68 -9.99 -0.19 17.33
CA TYR A 68 -10.70 0.12 16.10
C TYR A 68 -10.50 -0.96 15.02
N VAL A 69 -9.27 -1.48 14.88
CA VAL A 69 -8.98 -2.58 13.95
C VAL A 69 -9.61 -3.88 14.44
N ARG A 70 -9.47 -4.22 15.72
CA ARG A 70 -10.10 -5.41 16.31
C ARG A 70 -11.60 -5.44 16.05
N ALA A 71 -12.29 -4.32 16.29
CA ALA A 71 -13.73 -4.21 16.07
C ALA A 71 -14.14 -4.54 14.63
N MET A 72 -13.34 -4.15 13.64
CA MET A 72 -13.60 -4.47 12.23
C MET A 72 -13.27 -5.94 11.90
N THR A 73 -12.14 -6.45 12.37
CA THR A 73 -11.68 -7.82 12.06
C THR A 73 -12.59 -8.85 12.73
N GLU A 74 -12.98 -8.65 13.99
CA GLU A 74 -13.94 -9.51 14.70
C GLU A 74 -15.32 -9.51 14.03
N ALA A 75 -15.81 -8.32 13.67
CA ALA A 75 -17.13 -8.17 13.07
C ALA A 75 -17.26 -8.82 11.69
N SER A 76 -16.18 -8.81 10.90
CA SER A 76 -16.16 -9.30 9.51
C SER A 76 -15.57 -10.70 9.37
N GLY A 77 -14.77 -11.16 10.33
CA GLY A 77 -13.96 -12.36 10.21
C GLY A 77 -12.80 -12.23 9.21
N LEU A 78 -12.51 -11.01 8.75
CA LEU A 78 -11.44 -10.69 7.80
C LEU A 78 -10.17 -10.23 8.51
N ASN A 79 -9.04 -10.46 7.85
CA ASN A 79 -7.75 -9.93 8.29
C ASN A 79 -7.51 -8.52 7.72
N ALA A 80 -6.71 -7.73 8.42
CA ALA A 80 -6.44 -6.33 8.09
C ALA A 80 -4.94 -6.04 8.01
N VAL A 81 -4.55 -5.21 7.04
CA VAL A 81 -3.31 -4.43 7.07
C VAL A 81 -3.64 -2.97 7.33
N VAL A 82 -2.76 -2.28 8.05
CA VAL A 82 -2.94 -0.86 8.39
C VAL A 82 -2.06 0.01 7.51
N TYR A 83 -2.60 1.10 7.01
CA TYR A 83 -1.89 2.04 6.15
C TYR A 83 -1.17 3.09 7.00
N SER A 84 0.16 3.10 6.93
CA SER A 84 1.04 4.09 7.56
C SER A 84 1.22 5.27 6.60
N SER A 85 0.76 6.44 7.00
CA SER A 85 0.76 7.65 6.14
C SER A 85 1.07 8.90 6.94
N THR A 86 1.19 10.04 6.26
CA THR A 86 1.41 11.34 6.91
C THR A 86 0.29 11.74 7.88
N SER A 87 -0.89 11.13 7.78
CA SER A 87 -1.99 11.37 8.72
C SER A 87 -1.75 10.67 10.06
N LEU A 88 -1.18 9.46 10.02
CA LEU A 88 -0.80 8.68 11.19
C LEU A 88 0.28 7.67 10.78
N ALA A 89 1.48 7.84 11.34
CA ALA A 89 2.57 6.92 11.13
C ALA A 89 2.40 5.70 12.04
N MET A 90 2.56 4.50 11.50
CA MET A 90 2.66 3.27 12.29
C MET A 90 4.10 3.12 12.77
N ASP A 91 4.45 3.81 13.86
CA ASP A 91 5.74 3.70 14.55
C ASP A 91 5.69 2.69 15.70
N GLU A 92 6.80 2.57 16.44
CA GLU A 92 7.02 1.53 17.46
C GLU A 92 5.85 1.36 18.43
N PRO A 93 5.34 2.42 19.08
CA PRO A 93 4.20 2.30 19.99
C PRO A 93 2.93 1.75 19.33
N TYR A 94 2.67 2.04 18.05
CA TYR A 94 1.55 1.43 17.33
C TYR A 94 1.84 -0.02 16.97
N LEU A 95 3.04 -0.36 16.54
CA LEU A 95 3.40 -1.75 16.25
C LEU A 95 3.28 -2.62 17.52
N GLU A 96 3.75 -2.14 18.66
CA GLU A 96 3.61 -2.80 19.96
C GLU A 96 2.14 -3.02 20.34
N ALA A 97 1.28 -2.02 20.16
CA ALA A 97 -0.14 -2.14 20.48
C ALA A 97 -0.91 -3.07 19.52
N PHE A 98 -0.41 -3.27 18.29
CA PHE A 98 -1.12 -3.99 17.24
C PHE A 98 -0.70 -5.45 17.07
N VAL A 99 0.53 -5.79 17.43
CA VAL A 99 1.12 -7.10 17.08
C VAL A 99 0.32 -8.29 17.62
N ASP A 100 -0.35 -8.11 18.76
CA ASP A 100 -1.17 -9.13 19.43
C ASP A 100 -2.68 -8.95 19.15
N VAL A 101 -3.07 -8.05 18.23
CA VAL A 101 -4.46 -7.85 17.85
C VAL A 101 -4.90 -8.93 16.86
N ASP A 102 -5.93 -9.68 17.24
CA ASP A 102 -6.53 -10.68 16.36
C ASP A 102 -7.06 -10.05 15.05
N GLY A 103 -6.58 -10.62 13.95
CA GLY A 103 -6.90 -10.17 12.60
C GLY A 103 -5.99 -9.07 12.05
N PHE A 104 -5.16 -8.42 12.87
CA PHE A 104 -4.09 -7.56 12.35
C PHE A 104 -2.97 -8.42 11.77
N ARG A 105 -2.54 -8.13 10.54
CA ARG A 105 -1.50 -8.90 9.85
C ARG A 105 -0.31 -8.09 9.39
N GLY A 106 -0.42 -6.78 9.24
CA GLY A 106 0.65 -6.05 8.55
C GLY A 106 0.44 -4.56 8.42
N VAL A 107 1.47 -3.92 7.86
CA VAL A 107 1.49 -2.48 7.59
C VAL A 107 1.78 -2.25 6.12
N VAL A 108 1.02 -1.35 5.50
CA VAL A 108 1.37 -0.75 4.21
C VAL A 108 2.08 0.57 4.50
N ASP A 109 3.37 0.64 4.24
CA ASP A 109 4.22 1.78 4.57
C ASP A 109 4.40 2.73 3.37
N GLU A 110 4.15 4.02 3.59
CA GLU A 110 4.37 5.11 2.64
C GLU A 110 5.47 6.09 3.11
N LEU A 111 5.98 5.95 4.34
CA LEU A 111 6.77 7.00 5.00
C LEU A 111 8.23 6.64 5.23
N SER A 112 8.53 5.38 5.58
CA SER A 112 9.87 5.01 6.04
C SER A 112 10.90 5.09 4.93
N SER A 113 12.14 5.43 5.27
CA SER A 113 13.28 5.20 4.37
C SER A 113 13.54 3.70 4.20
N PRO A 114 14.24 3.23 3.15
CA PRO A 114 14.60 1.82 3.02
C PRO A 114 15.36 1.26 4.23
N GLU A 115 16.22 2.06 4.85
CA GLU A 115 16.98 1.66 6.06
C GLU A 115 16.07 1.54 7.28
N GLU A 116 15.14 2.48 7.48
CA GLU A 116 14.12 2.40 8.53
C GLU A 116 13.21 1.19 8.34
N PHE A 117 12.79 0.96 7.09
CA PHE A 117 11.98 -0.19 6.72
C PHE A 117 12.70 -1.50 7.01
N ALA A 118 13.97 -1.63 6.60
CA ALA A 118 14.79 -2.80 6.87
C ALA A 118 14.92 -3.09 8.38
N ARG A 119 15.13 -2.04 9.20
CA ARG A 119 15.17 -2.19 10.67
C ARG A 119 13.84 -2.71 11.23
N ARG A 120 12.71 -2.17 10.76
CA ARG A 120 11.38 -2.61 11.19
C ARG A 120 11.09 -4.05 10.76
N VAL A 121 11.44 -4.42 9.53
CA VAL A 121 11.33 -5.80 9.05
C VAL A 121 12.19 -6.74 9.91
N ALA A 122 13.43 -6.37 10.22
CA ALA A 122 14.30 -7.19 11.07
C ALA A 122 13.74 -7.39 12.48
N GLN A 123 13.06 -6.38 13.04
CA GLN A 123 12.53 -6.42 14.40
C GLN A 123 11.14 -7.08 14.50
N TRP A 124 10.27 -6.87 13.50
CA TRP A 124 8.86 -7.24 13.57
C TRP A 124 8.41 -8.19 12.46
N GLY A 125 9.23 -8.49 11.46
CA GLY A 125 8.84 -9.20 10.24
C GLY A 125 8.24 -10.60 10.45
N ASP A 126 8.61 -11.26 11.55
CA ASP A 126 8.03 -12.54 11.96
C ASP A 126 6.55 -12.43 12.33
N ARG A 127 6.13 -11.27 12.84
CA ARG A 127 4.77 -11.01 13.33
C ARG A 127 3.97 -10.08 12.42
N VAL A 128 4.64 -9.16 11.74
CA VAL A 128 4.04 -8.09 10.91
C VAL A 128 4.42 -8.28 9.44
N ASP A 129 3.42 -8.35 8.56
CA ASP A 129 3.57 -8.34 7.10
C ASP A 129 3.83 -6.91 6.62
N PHE A 130 5.08 -6.58 6.32
CA PHE A 130 5.45 -5.27 5.79
C PHE A 130 5.28 -5.20 4.28
N ARG A 131 4.50 -4.21 3.86
CA ARG A 131 4.20 -3.88 2.47
C ARG A 131 4.57 -2.43 2.22
N VAL A 132 4.80 -2.08 0.96
CA VAL A 132 5.21 -0.72 0.59
C VAL A 132 4.34 -0.15 -0.53
N VAL A 133 4.30 1.16 -0.62
CA VAL A 133 3.70 1.92 -1.70
C VAL A 133 4.74 2.11 -2.82
N GLY A 134 4.44 1.64 -4.03
CA GLY A 134 5.40 1.39 -5.10
C GLY A 134 5.91 2.63 -5.83
N GLU A 135 5.31 3.79 -5.62
CA GLU A 135 5.65 5.05 -6.28
C GLU A 135 7.01 5.63 -5.86
N TYR A 136 7.66 5.04 -4.85
CA TYR A 136 8.87 5.56 -4.20
C TYR A 136 10.19 4.95 -4.66
N ASN A 137 10.22 4.17 -5.75
CA ASN A 137 11.30 3.21 -6.06
C ASN A 137 11.18 1.98 -5.13
N ALA A 138 10.36 1.01 -5.53
CA ALA A 138 10.03 -0.14 -4.70
C ALA A 138 11.18 -1.16 -4.53
N ALA A 139 12.13 -1.19 -5.47
CA ALA A 139 13.25 -2.13 -5.49
C ALA A 139 14.06 -2.16 -4.17
N PRO A 140 14.52 -1.03 -3.59
CA PRO A 140 15.21 -1.04 -2.31
C PRO A 140 14.36 -1.57 -1.15
N TYR A 141 13.04 -1.37 -1.17
CA TYR A 141 12.14 -1.89 -0.13
C TYR A 141 11.89 -3.39 -0.28
N LEU A 142 11.80 -3.89 -1.51
CA LEU A 142 11.78 -5.33 -1.79
C LEU A 142 13.06 -6.00 -1.29
N ALA A 143 14.22 -5.39 -1.54
CA ALA A 143 15.50 -5.86 -1.00
C ALA A 143 15.57 -5.77 0.53
N ALA A 144 14.89 -4.79 1.14
CA ALA A 144 14.74 -4.64 2.58
C ALA A 144 13.71 -5.62 3.21
N GLY A 145 13.08 -6.49 2.42
CA GLY A 145 12.16 -7.53 2.90
C GLY A 145 10.68 -7.22 2.78
N ALA A 146 10.29 -6.20 1.99
CA ALA A 146 8.88 -5.97 1.67
C ALA A 146 8.32 -7.16 0.88
N LYS A 147 7.19 -7.71 1.36
CA LYS A 147 6.58 -8.90 0.72
C LYS A 147 5.67 -8.53 -0.45
N THR A 148 5.05 -7.34 -0.38
CA THR A 148 4.08 -6.86 -1.37
C THR A 148 4.27 -5.38 -1.64
N VAL A 149 4.07 -4.99 -2.90
CA VAL A 149 4.03 -3.60 -3.32
C VAL A 149 2.62 -3.23 -3.77
N THR A 150 2.12 -2.10 -3.30
CA THR A 150 0.87 -1.51 -3.76
C THR A 150 1.18 -0.36 -4.71
N SER A 151 0.72 -0.45 -5.96
CA SER A 151 1.03 0.53 -7.01
C SER A 151 -0.25 1.08 -7.62
N ALA A 152 -0.35 2.39 -7.64
CA ALA A 152 -1.40 3.10 -8.36
C ALA A 152 -1.09 3.12 -9.87
N LEU A 153 0.19 3.16 -10.26
CA LEU A 153 0.65 3.04 -11.66
C LEU A 153 0.12 1.75 -12.31
N ALA A 154 0.04 0.66 -11.55
CA ALA A 154 -0.49 -0.62 -12.03
C ALA A 154 -1.94 -0.55 -12.54
N ASN A 155 -2.72 0.49 -12.18
CA ASN A 155 -4.08 0.67 -12.72
C ASN A 155 -4.09 1.30 -14.12
N VAL A 156 -3.00 1.97 -14.52
CA VAL A 156 -2.93 2.74 -15.78
C VAL A 156 -1.94 2.11 -16.75
N CYS A 157 -0.80 1.65 -16.26
CA CYS A 157 0.26 1.01 -17.04
C CYS A 157 0.87 -0.14 -16.20
N PRO A 158 0.22 -1.31 -16.16
CA PRO A 158 0.67 -2.45 -15.37
C PRO A 158 2.06 -2.95 -15.79
N GLU A 159 2.38 -2.91 -17.07
CA GLU A 159 3.68 -3.34 -17.61
C GLU A 159 4.82 -2.47 -17.07
N ALA A 160 4.70 -1.15 -17.18
CA ALA A 160 5.69 -0.23 -16.63
C ALA A 160 5.79 -0.32 -15.10
N SER A 161 4.66 -0.60 -14.42
CA SER A 161 4.71 -0.86 -12.99
C SER A 161 5.50 -2.13 -12.68
N HIS A 162 5.38 -3.19 -13.47
CA HIS A 162 6.15 -4.42 -13.29
C HIS A 162 7.63 -4.22 -13.54
N GLU A 163 8.00 -3.58 -14.65
CA GLU A 163 9.39 -3.26 -14.99
C GLU A 163 10.06 -2.46 -13.88
N HIS A 164 9.36 -1.45 -13.35
CA HIS A 164 9.85 -0.66 -12.22
C HIS A 164 10.13 -1.51 -10.95
N LEU A 165 9.30 -2.53 -10.68
CA LEU A 165 9.51 -3.44 -9.55
C LEU A 165 10.71 -4.37 -9.77
N GLU A 166 10.98 -4.77 -11.00
CA GLU A 166 12.15 -5.55 -11.38
C GLU A 166 13.44 -4.71 -11.36
N GLY A 167 13.32 -3.41 -11.06
CA GLY A 167 14.42 -2.47 -11.11
C GLY A 167 14.93 -2.29 -12.53
N ARG A 168 14.08 -2.44 -13.55
CA ARG A 168 14.41 -2.25 -14.95
C ARG A 168 13.61 -1.08 -15.50
N ASP A 169 14.24 -0.22 -16.28
CA ASP A 169 13.48 0.72 -17.11
C ASP A 169 13.06 0.04 -18.43
N GLN A 170 12.30 0.76 -19.25
CA GLN A 170 11.84 0.32 -20.58
C GLN A 170 12.99 -0.04 -21.56
N THR A 171 14.25 0.22 -21.20
CA THR A 171 15.45 -0.12 -21.96
C THR A 171 16.21 -1.31 -21.38
N GLY A 172 15.79 -1.85 -20.23
CA GLY A 172 16.42 -2.99 -19.57
C GLY A 172 17.57 -2.61 -18.62
N GLU A 173 17.86 -1.31 -18.47
CA GLU A 173 18.88 -0.79 -17.55
C GLU A 173 18.32 -0.69 -16.12
N PRO A 174 19.18 -0.73 -15.08
CA PRO A 174 18.73 -0.57 -13.71
C PRO A 174 17.97 0.75 -13.55
N ALA A 175 16.69 0.68 -13.15
CA ALA A 175 15.80 1.81 -12.96
C ALA A 175 16.26 2.69 -11.79
N ASN A 176 17.32 3.46 -12.01
CA ASN A 176 17.82 4.46 -11.09
C ASN A 176 17.04 5.77 -11.35
N MET A 177 15.77 5.80 -10.95
CA MET A 177 15.20 7.09 -10.56
C MET A 177 15.87 7.47 -9.25
N VAL A 178 16.99 8.20 -9.37
CA VAL A 178 17.66 8.87 -8.27
C VAL A 178 16.59 9.59 -7.45
N ALA A 179 16.36 9.08 -6.24
CA ALA A 179 15.57 9.76 -5.23
C ALA A 179 16.21 11.12 -4.98
N ARG A 180 15.70 12.17 -5.64
CA ARG A 180 15.82 13.51 -5.06
C ARG A 180 14.88 13.50 -3.85
N PRO A 181 15.38 13.67 -2.61
CA PRO A 181 14.50 13.83 -1.46
C PRO A 181 13.74 15.14 -1.67
N GLY A 182 12.47 15.01 -2.01
CA GLY A 182 11.54 16.09 -2.32
C GLY A 182 10.13 15.50 -2.45
N PRO A 183 9.07 16.32 -2.43
CA PRO A 183 7.67 15.87 -2.30
C PRO A 183 7.11 15.24 -3.60
N SER A 184 7.83 14.27 -4.17
CA SER A 184 7.62 13.66 -5.49
C SER A 184 6.74 12.40 -5.47
N ALA A 185 6.19 12.03 -4.31
CA ALA A 185 5.06 11.09 -4.21
C ALA A 185 3.82 11.57 -4.97
N SER A 186 3.83 12.86 -5.35
CA SER A 186 2.79 13.52 -6.09
C SER A 186 2.76 13.12 -7.57
N ALA A 187 3.85 12.80 -8.26
CA ALA A 187 3.80 12.69 -9.73
C ALA A 187 2.92 11.53 -10.25
N PRO A 188 3.08 10.26 -9.83
CA PRO A 188 2.15 9.19 -10.24
C PRO A 188 0.73 9.39 -9.71
N LYS A 189 0.57 9.90 -8.47
CA LYS A 189 -0.73 10.19 -7.87
C LYS A 189 -1.45 11.35 -8.59
N VAL A 190 -0.73 12.37 -9.04
CA VAL A 190 -1.20 13.52 -9.85
C VAL A 190 -1.57 13.05 -11.25
N MET A 191 -0.76 12.17 -11.85
CA MET A 191 -1.08 11.55 -13.14
C MET A 191 -2.39 10.76 -13.05
N ILE A 192 -2.60 9.97 -12.01
CA ILE A 192 -3.84 9.21 -11.81
C ILE A 192 -5.02 10.12 -11.47
N ALA A 193 -4.81 11.16 -10.66
CA ALA A 193 -5.83 12.17 -10.39
C ALA A 193 -6.25 12.92 -11.67
N ALA A 194 -5.32 13.14 -12.61
CA ALA A 194 -5.59 13.77 -13.89
C ALA A 194 -6.27 12.83 -14.90
N LEU A 195 -6.07 11.52 -14.77
CA LEU A 195 -6.60 10.50 -15.68
C LEU A 195 -7.94 9.90 -15.22
N THR A 196 -8.33 10.08 -13.96
CA THR A 196 -9.60 9.59 -13.42
C THR A 196 -10.62 10.72 -13.30
N PRO A 197 -11.80 10.64 -13.96
CA PRO A 197 -12.84 11.65 -13.79
C PRO A 197 -13.47 11.48 -12.41
N ARG A 198 -12.88 12.11 -11.38
CA ARG A 198 -13.55 12.26 -10.09
C ARG A 198 -14.54 13.42 -10.17
N PRO A 199 -15.72 13.32 -9.52
CA PRO A 199 -16.69 14.40 -9.46
C PRO A 199 -16.28 15.40 -8.38
N THR A 200 -15.14 16.07 -8.54
CA THR A 200 -14.82 17.25 -7.71
C THR A 200 -14.00 18.22 -8.52
N ALA A 201 -14.65 19.32 -8.86
CA ALA A 201 -14.03 20.53 -9.37
C ALA A 201 -13.02 21.06 -8.34
N VAL A 202 -11.76 20.68 -8.45
CA VAL A 202 -10.64 21.48 -7.98
C VAL A 202 -9.78 21.78 -9.21
N ARG A 203 -10.16 22.84 -9.91
CA ARG A 203 -9.33 23.42 -10.97
C ARG A 203 -8.11 24.07 -10.32
N ALA A 204 -6.93 23.54 -10.61
CA ALA A 204 -5.66 24.25 -10.53
C ALA A 204 -4.76 23.77 -11.70
N PRO A 205 -3.78 24.59 -12.14
CA PRO A 205 -3.37 24.69 -13.54
C PRO A 205 -2.45 23.54 -13.98
N GLN A 206 -3.02 22.41 -14.37
CA GLN A 206 -2.24 21.25 -14.85
C GLN A 206 -2.77 20.63 -16.15
N ALA A 207 -3.65 21.34 -16.87
CA ALA A 207 -4.26 20.86 -18.11
C ALA A 207 -3.26 20.55 -19.25
N THR A 208 -2.04 21.10 -19.21
CA THR A 208 -1.07 20.95 -20.30
C THR A 208 -0.26 19.66 -20.24
N ALA A 209 -0.06 19.04 -19.06
CA ALA A 209 0.80 17.85 -18.93
C ALA A 209 0.10 16.53 -19.34
N SER A 210 -1.23 16.46 -19.18
CA SER A 210 -2.01 15.25 -19.47
C SER A 210 -2.12 14.90 -20.97
N ALA A 211 -2.03 15.91 -21.85
CA ALA A 211 -2.11 15.70 -23.30
C ALA A 211 -0.83 15.07 -23.88
N THR A 212 0.32 15.36 -23.28
CA THR A 212 1.63 14.90 -23.75
C THR A 212 1.86 13.42 -23.44
N LEU A 213 1.41 12.93 -22.28
CA LEU A 213 1.60 11.54 -21.86
C LEU A 213 0.65 10.56 -22.57
N LYS A 214 -0.57 10.96 -22.93
CA LYS A 214 -1.46 10.15 -23.76
C LYS A 214 -0.91 9.87 -25.17
N ARG A 215 0.02 10.69 -25.65
CA ARG A 215 0.68 10.51 -26.96
C ARG A 215 1.91 9.60 -26.88
N ALA A 216 2.48 9.39 -25.68
CA ALA A 216 3.73 8.67 -25.49
C ALA A 216 3.56 7.17 -25.22
N CYS A 217 2.34 6.69 -24.97
CA CYS A 217 2.06 5.28 -24.72
C CYS A 217 1.19 4.73 -25.86
N PRO A 218 1.77 4.05 -26.87
CA PRO A 218 1.00 3.39 -27.91
C PRO A 218 0.22 2.24 -27.27
N ARG A 219 -1.10 2.23 -27.48
CA ARG A 219 -1.99 1.17 -26.99
C ARG A 219 -1.53 -0.18 -27.54
N ALA A 220 -1.23 -1.13 -26.65
CA ALA A 220 -1.33 -2.55 -26.94
C ALA A 220 -2.78 -2.99 -26.77
#